data_AF-A0A946X2T5-F1
#
_entry.id   AF-A0A946X2T5-F1
#
_cell.length_a   1.000
_cell.length_b   1.000
_cell.length_c   1.000
_cell.angle_alpha   90.00
_cell.angle_beta   90.00
_cell.angle_gamma   90.00
#
_symmetry.space_group_name_H-M   'P 1'
#
loop_
_entity.id
_entity.type
_entity.pdbx_description
1 polymer ?
#
loop_
_entity_poly.entity_id
_entity_poly.type
_entity_poly.pdbx_seq_one_letter_code
_entity_poly.pdbx_strand_id
1 'polypeptide(L)'
;MRKPLYIVWAFLGVWLALPSAHAATHPIYRQDNVLVGANFNDGPGSSDMTLIMRIDSDPADDGWVDEGHPVKYLTNPDNDGIEEGWTQIVYDDSGWEDGESGVGFADGDDNTTTPGGLFSIWTRYYFDIQDGSTITTLTFRADYDDQFAAWLNGELIMASPGVAALIDDGDEPPFDLSSGGVPNHGSKELAAGRPNPARWNGGGQENVDLTFDFAGQTALSVEARGKLATTWSRLKTTR
;
A
#
# COMPACT_ATOMS: atom_id res chain seq x y z
N MET A 1 44.33 -67.96 -9.40
CA MET A 1 44.23 -66.47 -9.40
C MET A 1 42.75 -66.10 -9.30
N ARG A 2 42.31 -65.61 -8.13
CA ARG A 2 40.91 -65.20 -7.88
C ARG A 2 40.78 -63.69 -8.14
N LYS A 3 39.78 -63.28 -8.92
CA LYS A 3 39.46 -61.88 -9.26
C LYS A 3 38.83 -61.16 -8.06
N PRO A 4 39.02 -59.84 -7.87
CA PRO A 4 38.42 -59.10 -6.76
C PRO A 4 36.95 -58.76 -7.05
N LEU A 5 36.16 -58.71 -5.98
CA LEU A 5 34.74 -58.35 -5.95
C LEU A 5 34.63 -56.83 -5.77
N TYR A 6 33.92 -56.13 -6.68
CA TYR A 6 33.62 -54.70 -6.52
C TYR A 6 32.30 -54.54 -5.78
N ILE A 7 32.32 -53.85 -4.64
CA ILE A 7 31.11 -53.44 -3.91
C ILE A 7 30.73 -52.04 -4.43
N VAL A 8 29.59 -51.96 -5.11
CA VAL A 8 28.97 -50.69 -5.52
C VAL A 8 28.10 -50.22 -4.36
N TRP A 9 28.43 -49.07 -3.77
CA TRP A 9 27.56 -48.39 -2.82
C TRP A 9 26.53 -47.55 -3.59
N ALA A 10 25.27 -47.98 -3.58
CA ALA A 10 24.17 -47.16 -4.05
C ALA A 10 23.74 -46.21 -2.93
N PHE A 11 24.07 -44.92 -3.06
CA PHE A 11 23.47 -43.88 -2.22
C PHE A 11 22.09 -43.57 -2.78
N LEU A 12 21.05 -44.03 -2.08
CA LEU A 12 19.67 -43.61 -2.31
C LEU A 12 19.50 -42.22 -1.69
N GLY A 13 19.66 -41.17 -2.48
CA GLY A 13 19.37 -39.81 -2.06
C GLY A 13 17.86 -39.63 -1.90
N VAL A 14 17.38 -39.57 -0.66
CA VAL A 14 16.03 -39.10 -0.36
C VAL A 14 16.06 -37.58 -0.54
N TRP A 15 15.49 -37.09 -1.65
CA TRP A 15 15.14 -35.69 -1.79
C TRP A 15 13.93 -35.42 -0.90
N LEU A 16 14.15 -34.88 0.30
CA LEU A 16 13.09 -34.13 0.97
C LEU A 16 12.91 -32.83 0.17
N ALA A 17 11.83 -32.75 -0.60
CA ALA A 17 11.31 -31.47 -1.04
C ALA A 17 10.92 -30.69 0.23
N LEU A 18 11.71 -29.69 0.58
CA LEU A 18 11.25 -28.67 1.51
C LEU A 18 9.99 -28.05 0.87
N PRO A 19 8.88 -27.87 1.60
CA PRO A 19 7.78 -27.08 1.07
C PRO A 19 8.37 -25.71 0.74
N SER A 20 8.27 -25.32 -0.54
CA SER A 20 8.56 -23.96 -0.96
C SER A 20 7.74 -23.07 -0.05
N ALA A 21 8.39 -22.26 0.80
CA ALA A 21 7.72 -21.14 1.41
C ALA A 21 7.11 -20.36 0.24
N HIS A 22 5.78 -20.33 0.14
CA HIS A 22 5.14 -19.32 -0.69
C HIS A 22 5.71 -18.01 -0.19
N ALA A 23 6.38 -17.26 -1.07
CA ALA A 23 6.71 -15.88 -0.77
C ALA A 23 5.39 -15.21 -0.34
N ALA A 24 5.41 -14.51 0.79
CA ALA A 24 4.21 -13.87 1.31
C ALA A 24 3.58 -13.04 0.18
N THR A 25 2.35 -13.37 -0.16
CA THR A 25 1.56 -12.62 -1.14
C THR A 25 0.82 -11.52 -0.40
N HIS A 26 0.60 -10.38 -1.04
CA HIS A 26 -0.16 -9.28 -0.45
C HIS A 26 -1.58 -9.77 -0.10
N PRO A 27 -2.01 -9.75 1.17
CA PRO A 27 -3.34 -10.19 1.53
C PRO A 27 -4.37 -9.20 1.01
N ILE A 28 -5.42 -9.70 0.36
CA ILE A 28 -6.58 -8.90 -0.03
C ILE A 28 -7.85 -9.50 0.58
N TYR A 29 -8.72 -8.63 1.07
CA TYR A 29 -9.96 -9.01 1.76
C TYR A 29 -11.15 -8.51 0.98
N ARG A 30 -12.33 -9.11 1.15
CA ARG A 30 -13.55 -8.56 0.53
C ARG A 30 -13.83 -7.14 1.04
N GLN A 31 -13.61 -6.90 2.32
CA GLN A 31 -13.87 -5.62 2.97
C GLN A 31 -12.69 -5.15 3.81
N ASP A 32 -12.67 -3.85 4.07
CA ASP A 32 -11.75 -3.18 4.98
C ASP A 32 -10.28 -3.14 4.50
N ASN A 33 -10.06 -3.22 3.18
CA ASN A 33 -8.71 -3.02 2.65
C ASN A 33 -8.31 -1.55 2.77
N VAL A 34 -7.02 -1.34 2.97
CA VAL A 34 -6.41 -0.03 2.99
C VAL A 34 -5.27 0.01 1.98
N LEU A 35 -5.35 0.97 1.06
CA LEU A 35 -4.22 1.42 0.26
C LEU A 35 -3.66 2.68 0.93
N VAL A 36 -2.36 2.72 1.13
CA VAL A 36 -1.67 3.83 1.81
C VAL A 36 -0.61 4.39 0.88
N GLY A 37 -0.51 5.70 0.80
CA GLY A 37 0.54 6.41 0.07
C GLY A 37 1.30 7.35 0.98
N ALA A 38 2.60 7.47 0.76
CA ALA A 38 3.44 8.56 1.24
C ALA A 38 4.11 9.20 0.03
N ASN A 39 3.76 10.44 -0.25
CA ASN A 39 4.34 11.26 -1.30
C ASN A 39 5.43 12.13 -0.68
N PHE A 40 6.63 12.09 -1.22
CA PHE A 40 7.79 12.82 -0.75
C PHE A 40 8.23 13.82 -1.80
N ASN A 41 8.56 15.02 -1.33
CA ASN A 41 9.14 16.10 -2.11
C ASN A 41 10.56 15.74 -2.59
N ASP A 42 11.08 16.28 -3.70
CA ASP A 42 12.49 16.10 -4.10
C ASP A 42 13.52 16.80 -3.19
N GLY A 43 13.08 17.76 -2.37
CA GLY A 43 13.90 18.46 -1.39
C GLY A 43 13.29 19.78 -0.90
N PRO A 44 14.04 20.61 -0.15
CA PRO A 44 13.52 21.86 0.43
C PRO A 44 13.06 22.94 -0.58
N GLY A 45 13.15 22.66 -1.88
CA GLY A 45 12.92 23.61 -2.97
C GLY A 45 11.84 23.21 -3.97
N SER A 46 11.17 22.06 -3.83
CA SER A 46 10.12 21.72 -4.78
C SER A 46 8.98 22.72 -4.75
N SER A 47 8.43 22.95 -5.93
CA SER A 47 7.36 23.90 -6.19
C SER A 47 5.98 23.26 -6.12
N ASP A 48 5.91 21.94 -6.20
CA ASP A 48 4.74 21.13 -6.53
C ASP A 48 4.90 19.72 -5.97
N MET A 49 3.78 19.07 -5.68
CA MET A 49 3.73 17.67 -5.29
C MET A 49 2.36 17.12 -5.61
N THR A 50 2.31 15.90 -6.14
CA THR A 50 1.08 15.16 -6.38
C THR A 50 1.33 13.68 -6.23
N LEU A 51 0.37 12.95 -5.65
CA LEU A 51 0.31 11.50 -5.77
C LEU A 51 -1.12 11.07 -6.06
N ILE A 52 -1.29 10.48 -7.24
CA ILE A 52 -2.54 9.88 -7.68
C ILE A 52 -2.31 8.40 -7.85
N MET A 53 -2.99 7.61 -7.00
CA MET A 53 -2.88 6.16 -6.99
C MET A 53 -4.15 5.52 -7.53
N ARG A 54 -3.97 4.36 -8.16
CA ARG A 54 -5.05 3.49 -8.59
C ARG A 54 -4.76 2.03 -8.29
N ILE A 55 -5.80 1.31 -7.89
CA ILE A 55 -5.76 -0.15 -7.74
C ILE A 55 -7.00 -0.79 -8.36
N ASP A 56 -6.80 -1.78 -9.23
CA ASP A 56 -7.86 -2.46 -9.97
C ASP A 56 -7.51 -3.90 -10.35
N SER A 57 -8.54 -4.64 -10.77
CA SER A 57 -8.40 -5.95 -11.43
C SER A 57 -8.47 -5.89 -12.94
N ASP A 58 -9.07 -4.84 -13.50
CA ASP A 58 -9.23 -4.63 -14.94
C ASP A 58 -9.03 -3.13 -15.25
N PRO A 59 -8.09 -2.76 -16.13
CA PRO A 59 -7.91 -1.37 -16.54
C PRO A 59 -9.13 -0.78 -17.27
N ALA A 60 -10.08 -1.60 -17.72
CA ALA A 60 -11.32 -1.13 -18.35
C ALA A 60 -12.39 -0.65 -17.35
N ASP A 61 -12.26 -0.99 -16.07
CA ASP A 61 -13.16 -0.57 -15.00
C ASP A 61 -12.64 0.70 -14.31
N ASP A 62 -13.48 1.32 -13.46
CA ASP A 62 -13.13 2.52 -12.68
C ASP A 62 -12.17 2.22 -11.51
N GLY A 63 -11.75 0.96 -11.32
CA GLY A 63 -10.94 0.50 -10.20
C GLY A 63 -11.65 0.52 -8.85
N TRP A 64 -10.95 0.10 -7.78
CA TRP A 64 -11.45 0.20 -6.40
C TRP A 64 -10.95 1.47 -5.70
N VAL A 65 -9.80 1.97 -6.13
CA VAL A 65 -9.27 3.31 -5.83
C VAL A 65 -8.81 3.89 -7.16
N ASP A 66 -9.15 5.15 -7.42
CA ASP A 66 -8.71 5.93 -8.59
C ASP A 66 -8.66 7.43 -8.18
N GLU A 67 -8.27 8.30 -9.09
CA GLU A 67 -8.39 9.75 -8.97
C GLU A 67 -9.83 10.15 -8.58
N GLY A 68 -9.96 11.08 -7.63
CA GLY A 68 -11.26 11.45 -7.07
C GLY A 68 -11.84 10.49 -6.04
N HIS A 69 -11.23 9.34 -5.75
CA HIS A 69 -11.69 8.45 -4.67
C HIS A 69 -11.62 9.15 -3.30
N PRO A 70 -12.58 8.94 -2.38
CA PRO A 70 -12.49 9.47 -1.03
C PRO A 70 -11.19 9.04 -0.33
N VAL A 71 -10.49 10.00 0.27
CA VAL A 71 -9.18 9.77 0.89
C VAL A 71 -9.10 10.45 2.25
N LYS A 72 -8.46 9.78 3.20
CA LYS A 72 -7.93 10.41 4.41
C LYS A 72 -6.53 10.89 4.11
N TYR A 73 -6.21 12.15 4.44
CA TYR A 73 -4.87 12.66 4.24
C TYR A 73 -4.33 13.39 5.47
N LEU A 74 -3.01 13.33 5.62
CA LEU A 74 -2.28 14.09 6.60
C LEU A 74 -1.24 14.94 5.87
N THR A 75 -1.14 16.20 6.29
CA THR A 75 0.02 17.04 6.00
C THR A 75 0.71 17.29 7.32
N ASN A 76 2.05 17.33 7.31
CA ASN A 76 2.83 17.57 8.51
C ASN A 76 3.61 18.89 8.37
N PRO A 77 2.92 20.04 8.48
CA PRO A 77 3.59 21.34 8.36
C PRO A 77 4.53 21.63 9.54
N ASP A 78 4.34 20.97 10.68
CA ASP A 78 5.03 21.25 11.94
C ASP A 78 6.13 20.21 12.28
N ASN A 79 6.37 19.25 11.39
CA ASN A 79 7.32 18.15 11.57
C ASN A 79 7.07 17.32 12.85
N ASP A 80 5.82 17.16 13.27
CA ASP A 80 5.44 16.27 14.38
C ASP A 80 5.21 14.83 13.90
N GLY A 81 5.67 13.86 14.69
CA GLY A 81 5.79 12.48 14.22
C GLY A 81 4.46 11.84 13.84
N ILE A 82 4.43 11.15 12.70
CA ILE A 82 3.37 10.17 12.42
C ILE A 82 3.54 9.00 13.36
N GLU A 83 2.43 8.54 13.93
CA GLU A 83 2.41 7.41 14.84
C GLU A 83 2.72 6.10 14.10
N GLU A 84 3.49 5.21 14.74
CA GLU A 84 3.79 3.89 14.18
C GLU A 84 2.50 3.11 13.85
N GLY A 85 2.54 2.36 12.76
CA GLY A 85 1.45 1.53 12.29
C GLY A 85 0.51 2.24 11.32
N TRP A 86 0.83 3.45 10.86
CA TRP A 86 0.00 4.22 9.90
C TRP A 86 -0.16 3.56 8.54
N THR A 87 0.63 2.54 8.23
CA THR A 87 0.47 1.68 7.04
C THR A 87 -0.58 0.58 7.23
N GLN A 88 -0.94 0.28 8.48
CA GLN A 88 -1.74 -0.88 8.84
C GLN A 88 -3.25 -0.61 8.71
N ILE A 89 -4.01 -1.68 8.47
CA ILE A 89 -5.48 -1.65 8.38
C ILE A 89 -6.12 -1.10 9.67
N VAL A 90 -5.58 -1.48 10.84
CA VAL A 90 -6.18 -1.18 12.15
C VAL A 90 -5.82 0.20 12.71
N TYR A 91 -5.05 0.99 11.97
CA TYR A 91 -4.65 2.34 12.37
C TYR A 91 -5.85 3.28 12.46
N ASP A 92 -5.86 4.13 13.48
CA ASP A 92 -6.89 5.14 13.69
C ASP A 92 -6.50 6.44 13.00
N ASP A 93 -7.05 6.69 11.82
CA ASP A 93 -6.87 7.93 11.05
C ASP A 93 -7.98 8.95 11.29
N SER A 94 -8.73 8.85 12.40
CA SER A 94 -9.76 9.84 12.73
C SER A 94 -9.21 11.25 12.93
N GLY A 95 -7.91 11.39 13.17
CA GLY A 95 -7.19 12.66 13.20
C GLY A 95 -6.75 13.19 11.84
N TRP A 96 -6.94 12.43 10.75
CA TRP A 96 -6.58 12.84 9.39
C TRP A 96 -7.75 13.58 8.73
N GLU A 97 -7.41 14.51 7.84
CA GLU A 97 -8.36 15.31 7.09
C GLU A 97 -9.05 14.47 6.00
N ASP A 98 -10.28 14.85 5.64
CA ASP A 98 -11.02 14.24 4.53
C ASP A 98 -10.75 14.97 3.21
N GLY A 99 -10.55 14.22 2.12
CA GLY A 99 -10.36 14.75 0.78
C GLY A 99 -10.81 13.79 -0.32
N GLU A 100 -10.44 14.14 -1.55
CA GLU A 100 -10.57 13.34 -2.76
C GLU A 100 -9.19 13.12 -3.40
N SER A 101 -8.94 11.90 -3.91
CA SER A 101 -7.65 11.48 -4.48
C SER A 101 -7.13 12.42 -5.57
N GLY A 102 -5.80 12.61 -5.61
CA GLY A 102 -5.17 13.81 -6.16
C GLY A 102 -5.02 14.83 -5.04
N VAL A 103 -4.14 14.51 -4.09
CA VAL A 103 -3.82 15.36 -2.95
C VAL A 103 -2.40 15.88 -3.13
N GLY A 104 -2.27 17.21 -3.20
CA GLY A 104 -1.05 17.82 -3.69
C GLY A 104 -1.09 19.34 -3.71
N PHE A 105 -0.17 19.97 -4.42
CA PHE A 105 -0.17 21.41 -4.65
C PHE A 105 0.54 21.82 -5.96
N ALA A 106 0.10 22.98 -6.47
CA ALA A 106 0.78 23.84 -7.45
C ALA A 106 0.94 23.38 -8.91
N ASP A 107 0.57 22.16 -9.28
CA ASP A 107 0.50 21.70 -10.68
C ASP A 107 -0.92 21.88 -11.29
N GLY A 108 -1.95 21.98 -10.46
CA GLY A 108 -3.34 22.18 -10.88
C GLY A 108 -4.04 20.89 -11.32
N ASP A 109 -3.50 19.72 -10.95
CA ASP A 109 -4.07 18.42 -11.28
C ASP A 109 -4.74 17.71 -10.08
N ASP A 110 -4.69 18.33 -8.90
CA ASP A 110 -5.26 17.83 -7.66
C ASP A 110 -6.76 18.07 -7.51
N ASN A 111 -7.47 17.07 -6.98
CA ASN A 111 -8.82 17.26 -6.45
C ASN A 111 -8.81 17.89 -5.04
N THR A 112 -7.75 17.66 -4.27
CA THR A 112 -7.53 18.18 -2.90
C THR A 112 -6.24 18.97 -2.85
N THR A 113 -6.34 20.29 -2.86
CA THR A 113 -5.15 21.15 -2.76
C THR A 113 -4.72 21.34 -1.30
N THR A 114 -3.42 21.20 -1.06
CA THR A 114 -2.74 21.42 0.23
C THR A 114 -1.88 22.70 0.20
N PRO A 115 -1.43 23.22 1.34
CA PRO A 115 -0.38 24.24 1.38
C PRO A 115 0.94 23.69 0.81
N GLY A 116 1.70 24.51 0.09
CA GLY A 116 3.03 24.12 -0.38
C GLY A 116 4.12 24.17 0.71
N GLY A 117 5.32 23.71 0.37
CA GLY A 117 6.48 23.68 1.27
C GLY A 117 6.46 22.51 2.26
N LEU A 118 5.78 21.42 1.90
CA LEU A 118 5.72 20.18 2.66
C LEU A 118 6.88 19.25 2.27
N PHE A 119 7.39 18.48 3.23
CA PHE A 119 8.31 17.37 2.94
C PHE A 119 7.55 16.16 2.38
N SER A 120 6.33 15.96 2.87
CA SER A 120 5.52 14.82 2.49
C SER A 120 4.03 15.03 2.72
N ILE A 121 3.25 14.26 1.99
CA ILE A 121 1.80 14.13 2.11
C ILE A 121 1.50 12.64 2.26
N TRP A 122 0.67 12.26 3.21
CA TRP A 122 0.27 10.87 3.42
C TRP A 122 -1.21 10.71 3.15
N THR A 123 -1.55 9.59 2.52
CA THR A 123 -2.90 9.31 2.08
C THR A 123 -3.30 7.89 2.46
N ARG A 124 -4.54 7.71 2.88
CA ARG A 124 -5.15 6.43 3.24
C ARG A 124 -6.50 6.30 2.53
N TYR A 125 -6.64 5.23 1.78
CA TYR A 125 -7.81 4.92 0.98
C TYR A 125 -8.43 3.62 1.48
N TYR A 126 -9.69 3.68 1.88
CA TYR A 126 -10.47 2.50 2.21
C TYR A 126 -11.21 1.99 0.99
N PHE A 127 -11.17 0.69 0.76
CA PHE A 127 -11.89 0.09 -0.36
C PHE A 127 -12.33 -1.36 -0.08
N ASP A 128 -13.48 -1.69 -0.67
CA ASP A 128 -14.05 -3.02 -0.68
C ASP A 128 -13.98 -3.59 -2.11
N ILE A 129 -13.74 -4.89 -2.22
CA ILE A 129 -13.71 -5.61 -3.50
C ILE A 129 -14.95 -6.50 -3.63
N GLN A 130 -15.56 -6.52 -4.81
CA GLN A 130 -16.67 -7.43 -5.09
C GLN A 130 -16.10 -8.82 -5.41
N ASP A 131 -16.58 -9.84 -4.70
CA ASP A 131 -16.28 -11.27 -4.93
C ASP A 131 -14.79 -11.59 -5.14
N GLY A 132 -13.94 -11.18 -4.19
CA GLY A 132 -12.47 -11.29 -4.29
C GLY A 132 -11.88 -12.67 -4.64
N SER A 133 -12.65 -13.76 -4.50
CA SER A 133 -12.26 -15.10 -4.96
C SER A 133 -12.19 -15.26 -6.49
N THR A 134 -12.73 -14.31 -7.27
CA THR A 134 -12.67 -14.35 -8.74
C THR A 134 -11.64 -13.41 -9.33
N ILE A 135 -10.97 -12.61 -8.51
CA ILE A 135 -9.90 -11.73 -8.96
C ILE A 135 -8.72 -12.61 -9.37
N THR A 136 -8.22 -12.40 -10.59
CA THR A 136 -7.03 -13.09 -11.12
C THR A 136 -5.84 -12.16 -11.32
N THR A 137 -6.08 -10.86 -11.24
CA THR A 137 -5.15 -9.78 -11.51
C THR A 137 -5.39 -8.66 -10.49
N LEU A 138 -4.32 -8.12 -9.95
CA LEU A 138 -4.35 -6.97 -9.05
C LEU A 138 -3.21 -6.07 -9.49
N THR A 139 -3.53 -4.91 -10.04
CA THR A 139 -2.52 -3.97 -10.54
C THR A 139 -2.59 -2.68 -9.75
N PHE A 140 -1.44 -2.28 -9.20
CA PHE A 140 -1.25 -0.95 -8.62
C PHE A 140 -0.65 -0.02 -9.67
N ARG A 141 -1.08 1.24 -9.66
CA ARG A 141 -0.58 2.31 -10.53
C ARG A 141 -0.39 3.59 -9.74
N ALA A 142 0.62 4.36 -10.10
CA ALA A 142 0.88 5.68 -9.54
C ALA A 142 1.25 6.68 -10.65
N ASP A 143 0.70 7.87 -10.55
CA ASP A 143 1.13 9.09 -11.24
C ASP A 143 1.55 10.08 -10.15
N TYR A 144 2.77 10.59 -10.20
CA TYR A 144 3.38 11.20 -9.01
C TYR A 144 4.42 12.28 -9.30
N ASP A 145 4.51 13.21 -8.36
CA ASP A 145 5.50 14.27 -8.22
C ASP A 145 5.76 14.53 -6.71
N ASP A 146 6.96 14.44 -6.16
CA ASP A 146 8.20 14.04 -6.80
C ASP A 146 8.46 12.55 -6.62
N GLN A 147 8.27 12.01 -5.43
CA GLN A 147 8.55 10.61 -5.10
C GLN A 147 7.44 10.02 -4.26
N PHE A 148 7.33 8.69 -4.23
CA PHE A 148 6.33 8.05 -3.39
C PHE A 148 6.76 6.67 -2.89
N ALA A 149 6.06 6.22 -1.86
CA ALA A 149 5.92 4.81 -1.53
C ALA A 149 4.47 4.49 -1.23
N ALA A 150 4.07 3.25 -1.51
CA ALA A 150 2.72 2.78 -1.36
C ALA A 150 2.68 1.41 -0.66
N TRP A 151 1.70 1.24 0.22
CA TRP A 151 1.45 0.01 0.96
C TRP A 151 0.02 -0.46 0.72
N LEU A 152 -0.16 -1.78 0.63
CA LEU A 152 -1.46 -2.41 0.64
C LEU A 152 -1.58 -3.25 1.91
N ASN A 153 -2.55 -2.94 2.75
CA ASN A 153 -2.84 -3.68 3.97
C ASN A 153 -1.61 -3.88 4.88
N GLY A 154 -0.73 -2.88 4.93
CA GLY A 154 0.50 -2.88 5.73
C GLY A 154 1.75 -3.42 5.01
N GLU A 155 1.63 -3.97 3.81
CA GLU A 155 2.74 -4.51 3.02
C GLU A 155 3.19 -3.51 1.95
N LEU A 156 4.49 -3.25 1.83
CA LEU A 156 5.03 -2.33 0.82
C LEU A 156 4.84 -2.94 -0.59
N ILE A 157 4.11 -2.23 -1.45
CA ILE A 157 3.80 -2.71 -2.80
C ILE A 157 4.64 -2.02 -3.88
N MET A 158 5.04 -0.77 -3.65
CA MET A 158 5.84 0.00 -4.61
C MET A 158 6.51 1.19 -3.93
N ALA A 159 7.72 1.50 -4.37
CA ALA A 159 8.41 2.76 -4.08
C ALA A 159 9.00 3.30 -5.38
N SER A 160 8.92 4.61 -5.58
CA SER A 160 9.51 5.24 -6.76
C SER A 160 11.04 5.17 -6.72
N PRO A 161 11.72 5.21 -7.88
CA PRO A 161 13.16 5.00 -7.96
C PRO A 161 14.00 5.93 -7.08
N GLY A 162 13.54 7.16 -6.81
CA GLY A 162 14.26 8.13 -5.99
C GLY A 162 14.31 7.78 -4.50
N VAL A 163 13.34 7.02 -3.98
CA VAL A 163 13.24 6.66 -2.56
C VAL A 163 13.32 5.15 -2.30
N ALA A 164 13.30 4.31 -3.34
CA ALA A 164 13.30 2.85 -3.18
C ALA A 164 14.52 2.29 -2.42
N ALA A 165 15.67 2.97 -2.44
CA ALA A 165 16.86 2.58 -1.67
C ALA A 165 16.90 3.15 -0.24
N LEU A 166 15.91 3.96 0.13
CA LEU A 166 15.77 4.61 1.43
C LEU A 166 14.67 3.98 2.28
N ILE A 167 13.91 3.03 1.70
CA ILE A 167 12.78 2.36 2.33
C ILE A 167 13.10 0.88 2.40
N ASP A 168 13.09 0.35 3.62
CA ASP A 168 13.21 -1.08 3.87
C ASP A 168 11.83 -1.70 4.07
N ASP A 169 11.67 -2.94 3.63
CA ASP A 169 10.44 -3.70 3.80
C ASP A 169 10.21 -4.00 5.30
N GLY A 170 9.07 -3.54 5.82
CA GLY A 170 8.72 -3.62 7.25
C GLY A 170 9.06 -2.38 8.09
N ASP A 171 9.73 -1.38 7.51
CA ASP A 171 9.98 -0.10 8.17
C ASP A 171 9.08 1.01 7.61
N GLU A 172 8.55 1.83 8.51
CA GLU A 172 7.78 3.01 8.15
C GLU A 172 8.73 4.21 8.00
N PRO A 173 8.83 4.83 6.81
CA PRO A 173 9.78 5.90 6.58
C PRO A 173 9.44 7.16 7.40
N PRO A 174 10.45 7.94 7.80
CA PRO A 174 10.21 9.25 8.41
C PRO A 174 9.60 10.23 7.40
N PHE A 175 8.99 11.30 7.89
CA PHE A 175 8.37 12.32 7.04
C PHE A 175 9.35 13.05 6.12
N ASP A 176 10.59 13.19 6.55
CA ASP A 176 11.65 13.91 5.86
C ASP A 176 12.60 12.95 5.13
N LEU A 177 12.11 11.79 4.69
CA LEU A 177 12.88 10.75 4.00
C LEU A 177 13.77 11.33 2.88
N SER A 178 13.24 12.28 2.11
CA SER A 178 13.89 12.92 0.97
C SER A 178 14.63 14.23 1.32
N SER A 179 14.79 14.59 2.60
CA SER A 179 15.46 15.82 3.02
C SER A 179 16.93 15.91 2.59
N GLY A 180 17.56 14.77 2.32
CA GLY A 180 18.89 14.67 1.73
C GLY A 180 18.96 15.04 0.25
N GLY A 181 17.82 15.26 -0.41
CA GLY A 181 17.67 15.46 -1.84
C GLY A 181 17.51 14.14 -2.58
N VAL A 182 16.47 14.04 -3.40
CA VAL A 182 16.22 12.92 -4.32
C VAL A 182 16.00 13.49 -5.73
N PRO A 183 16.04 12.67 -6.80
CA PRO A 183 15.75 13.18 -8.14
C PRO A 183 14.30 13.71 -8.23
N ASN A 184 14.10 14.82 -8.92
CA ASN A 184 12.77 15.30 -9.31
C ASN A 184 12.13 14.30 -10.29
N HIS A 185 10.82 14.10 -10.17
CA HIS A 185 10.00 13.42 -11.16
C HIS A 185 8.65 14.12 -11.27
N GLY A 186 8.15 14.36 -12.49
CA GLY A 186 6.88 15.03 -12.71
C GLY A 186 5.71 14.07 -12.90
N SER A 187 4.52 14.47 -12.44
CA SER A 187 3.26 13.81 -12.75
C SER A 187 2.81 14.14 -14.18
N LYS A 188 1.71 13.53 -14.64
CA LYS A 188 1.06 14.01 -15.86
C LYS A 188 0.32 15.32 -15.66
N GLU A 189 0.66 16.27 -16.52
CA GLU A 189 -0.04 17.54 -16.76
C GLU A 189 -1.46 17.33 -17.33
N LEU A 190 -2.39 16.87 -16.51
CA LEU A 190 -3.80 16.69 -16.82
C LEU A 190 -4.64 17.46 -15.81
N ALA A 191 -5.80 17.96 -16.21
CA ALA A 191 -6.71 18.56 -15.23
C ALA A 191 -7.26 17.48 -14.29
N ALA A 192 -7.49 17.86 -13.02
CA ALA A 192 -8.14 17.02 -12.03
C ALA A 192 -9.47 16.43 -12.55
N GLY A 193 -9.72 15.16 -12.26
CA GLY A 193 -10.91 14.41 -12.68
C GLY A 193 -11.43 13.43 -11.61
N ARG A 194 -12.63 12.88 -11.83
CA ARG A 194 -13.34 12.00 -10.88
C ARG A 194 -14.25 10.96 -11.56
N PRO A 195 -13.77 9.73 -11.84
CA PRO A 195 -12.36 9.40 -12.09
C PRO A 195 -11.85 10.11 -13.35
N ASN A 196 -10.55 9.99 -13.63
CA ASN A 196 -9.92 10.52 -14.84
C ASN A 196 -9.30 9.41 -15.70
N PRO A 197 -10.09 8.75 -16.56
CA PRO A 197 -9.58 7.64 -17.37
C PRO A 197 -8.41 8.04 -18.30
N ALA A 198 -8.30 9.32 -18.65
CA ALA A 198 -7.21 9.81 -19.51
C ALA A 198 -5.84 9.68 -18.83
N ARG A 199 -5.77 9.75 -17.49
CA ARG A 199 -4.52 9.68 -16.74
C ARG A 199 -3.80 8.36 -16.95
N TRP A 200 -4.54 7.26 -16.96
CA TRP A 200 -4.02 5.90 -17.07
C TRP A 200 -3.72 5.44 -18.51
N ASN A 201 -3.84 6.34 -19.49
CA ASN A 201 -3.50 6.07 -20.88
C ASN A 201 -2.10 6.61 -21.23
N GLY A 202 -1.32 5.81 -21.97
CA GLY A 202 0.04 6.19 -22.39
C GLY A 202 1.11 5.79 -21.36
N GLY A 203 2.26 6.47 -21.37
CA GLY A 203 3.34 6.29 -20.38
C GLY A 203 3.47 7.50 -19.46
N GLY A 204 4.33 7.42 -18.45
CA GLY A 204 4.52 8.45 -17.41
C GLY A 204 3.95 8.06 -16.05
N GLN A 205 3.17 6.97 -16.00
CA GLN A 205 2.84 6.27 -14.76
C GLN A 205 3.85 5.19 -14.46
N GLU A 206 3.89 4.83 -13.19
CA GLU A 206 4.49 3.61 -12.69
C GLU A 206 3.40 2.58 -12.38
N ASN A 207 3.65 1.30 -12.65
CA ASN A 207 2.69 0.24 -12.39
C ASN A 207 3.35 -1.09 -12.02
N VAL A 208 2.66 -1.88 -11.20
CA VAL A 208 3.10 -3.23 -10.80
C VAL A 208 1.90 -4.16 -10.68
N ASP A 209 2.03 -5.35 -11.26
CA ASP A 209 1.11 -6.46 -11.02
C ASP A 209 1.50 -7.15 -9.72
N LEU A 210 0.59 -7.13 -8.75
CA LEU A 210 0.81 -7.69 -7.43
C LEU A 210 0.47 -9.17 -7.42
N THR A 211 1.34 -9.97 -6.80
CA THR A 211 0.95 -11.31 -6.35
C THR A 211 0.19 -11.16 -5.04
N PHE A 212 -1.02 -11.72 -4.97
CA PHE A 212 -1.91 -11.58 -3.83
C PHE A 212 -2.58 -12.90 -3.45
N ASP A 213 -2.99 -13.00 -2.19
CA ASP A 213 -3.85 -14.08 -1.69
C ASP A 213 -5.17 -13.50 -1.21
N PHE A 214 -6.29 -14.12 -1.57
CA PHE A 214 -7.58 -13.77 -1.00
C PHE A 214 -7.67 -14.27 0.44
N ALA A 215 -7.52 -13.35 1.39
CA ALA A 215 -7.37 -13.61 2.81
C ALA A 215 -8.71 -13.72 3.57
N GLY A 216 -9.84 -13.43 2.92
CA GLY A 216 -11.18 -13.69 3.46
C GLY A 216 -12.16 -12.53 3.31
N GLN A 217 -13.21 -12.53 4.14
CA GLN A 217 -14.31 -11.56 4.02
C GLN A 217 -13.98 -10.18 4.58
N THR A 218 -13.17 -10.09 5.62
CA THR A 218 -12.88 -8.82 6.29
C THR A 218 -11.43 -8.86 6.75
N ALA A 219 -10.75 -7.72 6.61
CA ALA A 219 -9.42 -7.52 7.14
C ALA A 219 -9.44 -7.34 8.67
N LEU A 220 -10.59 -6.94 9.21
CA LEU A 220 -10.80 -6.77 10.64
C LEU A 220 -11.24 -8.10 11.26
N SER A 221 -10.38 -8.70 12.08
CA SER A 221 -10.75 -9.93 12.79
C SER A 221 -11.96 -9.68 13.70
N VAL A 222 -13.07 -10.39 13.44
CA VAL A 222 -14.14 -10.49 14.44
C VAL A 222 -13.71 -11.58 15.41
N GLU A 223 -13.13 -11.23 16.56
CA GLU A 223 -13.00 -12.18 17.67
C GLU A 223 -14.41 -12.52 18.23
N ALA A 224 -15.13 -13.36 17.51
CA ALA A 224 -16.38 -13.94 17.93
C ALA A 224 -16.10 -15.01 19.00
N ARG A 225 -15.77 -14.61 20.24
CA ARG A 225 -16.01 -15.35 21.52
C ARG A 225 -15.40 -14.74 22.80
N GLY A 226 -14.62 -13.66 22.73
CA GLY A 226 -13.96 -13.10 23.93
C GLY A 226 -14.81 -12.20 24.83
N LYS A 227 -15.80 -11.49 24.29
CA LYS A 227 -16.55 -10.45 25.05
C LYS A 227 -17.87 -10.90 25.68
N LEU A 228 -18.39 -12.10 25.36
CA LEU A 228 -19.65 -12.58 25.93
C LEU A 228 -19.49 -13.45 27.19
N ALA A 229 -18.33 -14.10 27.41
CA ALA A 229 -18.15 -14.97 28.58
C ALA A 229 -17.93 -14.19 29.89
N THR A 230 -17.35 -12.99 29.83
CA THR A 230 -16.97 -12.21 31.02
C THR A 230 -18.17 -11.50 31.66
N THR A 231 -19.20 -11.16 30.88
CA THR A 231 -20.40 -10.48 31.37
C THR A 231 -21.36 -11.45 32.08
N TRP A 232 -21.47 -12.70 31.63
CA TRP A 232 -22.28 -13.73 32.31
C TRP A 232 -21.66 -14.24 33.61
N SER A 233 -20.32 -14.24 33.72
CA SER A 233 -19.66 -14.63 34.98
C SER A 233 -19.83 -13.59 36.09
N ARG A 234 -20.06 -12.31 35.78
CA ARG A 234 -20.30 -11.25 36.78
C ARG A 234 -21.75 -11.20 37.28
N LEU A 235 -22.70 -11.74 36.53
CA LEU A 235 -24.12 -11.76 36.90
C LEU A 235 -24.53 -12.95 37.79
N LYS A 236 -23.67 -13.97 37.97
CA LYS A 236 -23.95 -15.14 38.81
C LYS A 236 -23.40 -15.05 40.24
N THR A 237 -22.62 -14.03 40.58
CA THR A 237 -21.96 -13.91 41.89
C THR A 237 -22.66 -12.94 42.86
N THR A 238 -23.80 -12.36 42.47
CA THR A 238 -24.68 -11.59 43.36
C THR A 238 -25.99 -12.32 43.56
N ARG A 239 -25.98 -13.30 44.47
CA ARG A 239 -27.14 -13.74 45.27
C ARG A 239 -26.66 -14.11 46.65
#